data_AF-A0AAX2LRF9-F1
#
_entry.id   AF-A0AAX2LRF9-F1
#
_cell.length_a   1.000
_cell.length_b   1.000
_cell.length_c   1.000
_cell.angle_alpha   90.00
_cell.angle_beta   90.00
_cell.angle_gamma   90.00
#
_symmetry.space_group_name_H-M   'P 1'
#
loop_
_entity.id
_entity.type
_entity.pdbx_description
1 polymer ?
#
loop_
_entity_poly.entity_id
_entity_poly.type
_entity_poly.pdbx_seq_one_letter_code
_entity_poly.pdbx_strand_id
1 'polypeptide(L)'
;MNFPHSASIGNLCGALGGDMDVLNYPIDVTANRHQTLSASRSRTNRYFDDFQLTSKRTCNVLAHLTGFEQPQTRKAQIHVRQYQLKIIRKQIARWLLPLIELRDSSVTEQISIVDGPDDELVKRFLSINEFDFLDLTTSLNQRLHFALQNNRFASRFAYHPKLMRVLKTELIWVLTQLSRPEPACSATSDSTVQYLYLPSMRVFDAAALSCPYLSGAPSLTAVFGFVHRYQRELRDLLPDKEGKLKFKDFAIFIRDESVQTSAKLTEPSVIAKARSISPVKRTTIIREDRSDLVFDIVITIESDQRLSDYLNQLRAALPTNFAGGTLFQPETSLGIDWLRVFVSKSDLFQAVKGLPGYGTWLSPYSFQPQNLMELQERLSNDGSLIPVANGFHFLELPQEREGALTNLHCYAENNIALAKRVSPIEVRIAGRDHFFEQVFWSLEVTEQTILIKKGSNRLWNSAVS
;
A
#
# COMPACT_ATOMS: atom_id res chain seq x y z
N MET A 1 23.62 -9.49 -0.22
CA MET A 1 23.73 -10.52 -1.27
C MET A 1 25.12 -11.11 -1.27
N ASN A 2 25.26 -12.39 -1.63
CA ASN A 2 26.57 -13.05 -1.75
C ASN A 2 26.73 -13.60 -3.17
N PHE A 3 27.78 -13.14 -3.84
CA PHE A 3 28.11 -13.53 -5.20
C PHE A 3 29.24 -14.56 -5.23
N PRO A 4 28.95 -15.84 -5.50
CA PRO A 4 29.99 -16.83 -5.79
C PRO A 4 30.81 -16.45 -7.03
N HIS A 5 32.10 -16.76 -7.02
CA HIS A 5 33.05 -16.36 -8.06
C HIS A 5 33.18 -14.85 -8.26
N SER A 6 33.23 -14.11 -7.16
CA SER A 6 33.33 -12.64 -7.09
C SER A 6 34.42 -12.02 -7.98
N ALA A 7 35.57 -12.70 -8.14
CA ALA A 7 36.65 -12.26 -9.02
C ALA A 7 36.26 -12.13 -10.50
N SER A 8 35.27 -12.90 -10.97
CA SER A 8 34.78 -12.81 -12.36
C SER A 8 33.76 -11.69 -12.60
N ILE A 9 33.14 -11.16 -11.54
CA ILE A 9 32.14 -10.09 -11.65
C ILE A 9 32.84 -8.74 -11.78
N GLY A 10 33.94 -8.54 -11.04
CA GLY A 10 34.76 -7.35 -11.15
C GLY A 10 35.56 -7.08 -9.88
N ASN A 11 36.49 -6.12 -9.97
CA ASN A 11 37.42 -5.81 -8.87
C ASN A 11 36.69 -5.38 -7.58
N LEU A 12 35.59 -4.65 -7.69
CA LEU A 12 34.80 -4.21 -6.53
C LEU A 12 34.20 -5.42 -5.78
N CYS A 13 33.53 -6.31 -6.49
CA CYS A 13 32.93 -7.51 -5.91
C CYS A 13 34.01 -8.46 -5.36
N GLY A 14 35.13 -8.60 -6.09
CA GLY A 14 36.27 -9.40 -5.66
C GLY A 14 36.94 -8.87 -4.38
N ALA A 15 37.12 -7.56 -4.25
CA ALA A 15 37.70 -6.92 -3.07
C ALA A 15 36.83 -7.12 -1.81
N LEU A 16 35.51 -7.18 -1.97
CA LEU A 16 34.54 -7.45 -0.90
C LEU A 16 34.30 -8.94 -0.66
N GLY A 17 35.04 -9.83 -1.33
CA GLY A 17 34.87 -11.28 -1.16
C GLY A 17 33.54 -11.83 -1.70
N GLY A 18 32.80 -11.04 -2.48
CA GLY A 18 31.47 -11.39 -2.97
C GLY A 18 30.31 -10.89 -2.12
N ASP A 19 30.58 -10.32 -0.94
CA ASP A 19 29.53 -9.79 -0.06
C ASP A 19 29.19 -8.35 -0.46
N MET A 20 27.97 -8.17 -0.99
CA MET A 20 27.44 -6.89 -1.43
C MET A 20 26.18 -6.56 -0.63
N ASP A 21 26.21 -5.46 0.11
CA ASP A 21 25.04 -4.98 0.84
C ASP A 21 24.07 -4.25 -0.07
N VAL A 22 22.80 -4.47 0.20
CA VAL A 22 21.66 -3.92 -0.54
C VAL A 22 20.72 -3.30 0.47
N LEU A 23 20.07 -2.19 0.11
CA LEU A 23 19.08 -1.56 0.99
C LEU A 23 17.90 -2.51 1.18
N ASN A 24 17.75 -3.04 2.39
CA ASN A 24 16.70 -4.00 2.73
C ASN A 24 15.51 -3.26 3.36
N TYR A 25 14.47 -3.01 2.57
CA TYR A 25 13.24 -2.32 2.98
C TYR A 25 12.02 -3.12 2.54
N PRO A 26 11.75 -4.28 3.19
CA PRO A 26 10.47 -4.94 3.02
C PRO A 26 9.36 -4.01 3.53
N ILE A 27 8.18 -4.17 2.95
CA ILE A 27 6.97 -3.45 3.34
C ILE A 27 6.52 -3.91 4.74
N ASP A 28 6.89 -5.14 5.13
CA ASP A 28 6.75 -5.71 6.48
C ASP A 28 5.27 -5.75 6.90
N VAL A 29 4.45 -6.23 5.98
CA VAL A 29 3.01 -6.42 6.17
C VAL A 29 2.76 -7.91 6.30
N THR A 30 2.51 -8.38 7.51
CA THR A 30 2.09 -9.77 7.74
C THR A 30 0.57 -9.82 7.87
N ALA A 31 -0.09 -10.69 7.10
CA ALA A 31 -1.51 -10.94 7.20
C ALA A 31 -1.83 -11.59 8.54
N ASN A 32 -2.12 -10.76 9.55
CA ASN A 32 -2.50 -11.26 10.85
C ASN A 32 -4.00 -11.57 10.89
N ARG A 33 -4.38 -12.71 10.30
CA ARG A 33 -5.75 -13.23 10.36
C ARG A 33 -6.24 -13.46 11.80
N HIS A 34 -5.33 -13.53 12.77
CA HIS A 34 -5.65 -13.66 14.21
C HIS A 34 -5.83 -12.31 14.94
N GLN A 35 -5.46 -11.20 14.31
CA GLN A 35 -5.69 -9.83 14.80
C GLN A 35 -6.82 -9.12 14.05
N THR A 36 -7.50 -9.79 13.13
CA THR A 36 -8.81 -9.31 12.65
C THR A 36 -9.77 -9.25 13.84
N LEU A 37 -10.74 -8.33 13.80
CA LEU A 37 -11.69 -8.25 14.90
C LEU A 37 -12.37 -9.61 15.16
N SER A 38 -12.75 -10.36 14.12
CA SER A 38 -13.44 -11.65 14.30
C SER A 38 -12.61 -12.64 15.11
N ALA A 39 -11.30 -12.73 14.83
CA ALA A 39 -10.39 -13.58 15.57
C ALA A 39 -10.05 -13.02 16.96
N SER A 40 -9.86 -11.70 17.10
CA SER A 40 -9.65 -11.06 18.41
C SER A 40 -10.87 -11.21 19.32
N ARG A 41 -12.09 -11.15 18.76
CA ARG A 41 -13.37 -11.38 19.44
C ARG A 41 -13.44 -12.80 19.97
N SER A 42 -13.14 -13.78 19.11
CA SER A 42 -13.11 -15.20 19.52
C SER A 42 -12.13 -15.48 20.67
N ARG A 43 -11.05 -14.69 20.77
CA ARG A 43 -9.99 -14.88 21.75
C ARG A 43 -10.14 -14.06 23.03
N THR A 44 -10.63 -12.83 22.94
CA THR A 44 -10.58 -11.84 24.05
C THR A 44 -11.93 -11.22 24.42
N ASN A 45 -12.96 -11.43 23.59
CA ASN A 45 -14.28 -10.78 23.70
C ASN A 45 -14.22 -9.24 23.83
N ARG A 46 -13.15 -8.59 23.34
CA ARG A 46 -12.98 -7.13 23.35
C ARG A 46 -13.29 -6.54 21.98
N TYR A 47 -13.97 -5.40 21.99
CA TYR A 47 -14.36 -4.65 20.79
C TYR A 47 -13.40 -3.50 20.44
N PHE A 48 -12.42 -3.24 21.31
CA PHE A 48 -11.47 -2.15 21.16
C PHE A 48 -10.03 -2.66 21.23
N ASP A 49 -9.12 -2.06 20.47
CA ASP A 49 -7.69 -2.39 20.52
C ASP A 49 -6.94 -1.49 21.52
N ASP A 50 -7.05 -1.82 22.82
CA ASP A 50 -6.44 -1.07 23.92
C ASP A 50 -4.90 -0.96 23.79
N PHE A 51 -4.25 -1.85 23.03
CA PHE A 51 -2.81 -1.82 22.81
C PHE A 51 -2.37 -0.55 22.08
N GLN A 52 -3.18 -0.04 21.14
CA GLN A 52 -2.82 1.16 20.35
C GLN A 52 -2.70 2.40 21.23
N LEU A 53 -3.56 2.52 22.25
CA LEU A 53 -3.51 3.61 23.22
C LEU A 53 -2.38 3.46 24.23
N THR A 54 -1.98 2.22 24.51
CA THR A 54 -1.05 1.89 25.60
C THR A 54 0.36 1.52 25.13
N SER A 55 0.60 1.57 23.82
CA SER A 55 1.91 1.31 23.24
C SER A 55 2.98 2.27 23.78
N LYS A 56 4.24 1.82 23.82
CA LYS A 56 5.39 2.65 24.24
C LYS A 56 5.48 3.94 23.42
N ARG A 57 5.24 3.86 22.11
CA ARG A 57 5.25 5.02 21.20
C ARG A 57 4.14 6.02 21.58
N THR A 58 2.93 5.54 21.84
CA THR A 58 1.80 6.39 22.24
C THR A 58 2.06 7.02 23.61
N CYS A 59 2.56 6.26 24.58
CA CYS A 59 2.94 6.76 25.90
C CYS A 59 4.00 7.86 25.84
N ASN A 60 5.02 7.70 24.98
CA ASN A 60 6.03 8.74 24.76
C ASN A 60 5.39 10.01 24.20
N VAL A 61 4.52 9.90 23.18
CA VAL A 61 3.80 11.06 22.61
C VAL A 61 2.93 11.77 23.65
N LEU A 62 2.22 11.02 24.49
CA LEU A 62 1.43 11.57 25.59
C LEU A 62 2.32 12.27 26.63
N ALA A 63 3.49 11.71 26.96
CA ALA A 63 4.47 12.32 27.84
C ALA A 63 4.97 13.67 27.26
N HIS A 64 5.34 13.71 25.99
CA HIS A 64 5.77 14.98 25.38
C HIS A 64 4.66 16.05 25.43
N LEU A 65 3.40 15.67 25.20
CA LEU A 65 2.27 16.61 25.30
C LEU A 65 2.00 17.13 26.72
N THR A 66 2.35 16.34 27.75
CA THR A 66 2.30 16.79 29.15
C THR A 66 3.45 17.73 29.54
N GLY A 67 4.51 17.78 28.72
CA GLY A 67 5.62 18.72 28.83
C GLY A 67 6.94 18.12 29.32
N PHE A 68 7.15 16.80 29.22
CA PHE A 68 8.38 16.14 29.68
C PHE A 68 9.63 16.50 28.85
N GLU A 69 9.48 16.93 27.58
CA GLU A 69 10.57 17.46 26.77
C GLU A 69 10.06 18.64 25.93
N GLN A 70 10.65 19.83 26.12
CA GLN A 70 10.26 21.03 25.39
C GLN A 70 11.34 21.39 24.37
N PRO A 71 11.02 21.47 23.06
CA PRO A 71 11.97 21.98 22.09
C PRO A 71 12.25 23.47 22.34
N GLN A 72 13.47 23.92 22.06
CA GLN A 72 13.98 25.24 22.46
C GLN A 72 13.27 26.43 21.79
N THR A 73 12.60 26.23 20.65
CA THR A 73 11.95 27.32 19.90
C THR A 73 10.44 27.15 19.78
N ARG A 74 9.69 28.26 19.90
CA ARG A 74 8.21 28.28 19.82
C ARG A 74 7.66 27.76 18.49
N LYS A 75 8.35 28.01 17.36
CA LYS A 75 7.96 27.48 16.05
C LYS A 75 8.12 25.95 15.98
N ALA A 76 9.22 25.41 16.50
CA ALA A 76 9.42 23.96 16.60
C ALA A 76 8.40 23.31 17.54
N GLN A 77 8.08 23.95 18.67
CA GLN A 77 7.04 23.48 19.60
C GLN A 77 5.67 23.32 18.92
N ILE A 78 5.26 24.28 18.09
CA ILE A 78 3.99 24.21 17.37
C ILE A 78 4.00 23.06 16.35
N HIS A 79 5.07 22.94 15.56
CA HIS A 79 5.21 21.88 14.56
C HIS A 79 5.23 20.47 15.20
N VAL A 80 6.03 20.29 16.24
CA VAL A 80 6.12 19.03 17.00
C VAL A 80 4.77 18.69 17.63
N ARG A 81 4.08 19.66 18.23
CA ARG A 81 2.75 19.44 18.81
C ARG A 81 1.74 19.02 17.74
N GLN A 82 1.71 19.67 16.57
CA GLN A 82 0.83 19.27 15.48
C GLN A 82 1.09 17.85 14.99
N TYR A 83 2.37 17.47 14.86
CA TYR A 83 2.76 16.10 14.51
C TYR A 83 2.32 15.08 15.57
N GLN A 84 2.50 15.40 16.86
CA GLN A 84 2.05 14.56 17.97
C GLN A 84 0.53 14.38 18.00
N LEU A 85 -0.24 15.44 17.75
CA LEU A 85 -1.69 15.35 17.65
C LEU A 85 -2.13 14.47 16.47
N LYS A 86 -1.44 14.54 15.32
CA LYS A 86 -1.68 13.63 14.20
C LYS A 86 -1.43 12.17 14.58
N ILE A 87 -0.37 11.88 15.34
CA ILE A 87 -0.11 10.53 15.84
C ILE A 87 -1.25 10.08 16.76
N ILE A 88 -1.70 10.92 17.70
CA ILE A 88 -2.81 10.56 18.61
C ILE A 88 -4.10 10.28 17.84
N ARG A 89 -4.47 11.11 16.87
CA ARG A 89 -5.63 10.86 16.00
C ARG A 89 -5.54 9.48 15.34
N LYS A 90 -4.36 9.14 14.80
CA LYS A 90 -4.10 7.83 14.21
C LYS A 90 -4.28 6.69 15.22
N GLN A 91 -3.81 6.86 16.45
CA GLN A 91 -3.95 5.83 17.48
C GLN A 91 -5.39 5.68 17.98
N ILE A 92 -6.13 6.78 18.14
CA ILE A 92 -7.57 6.75 18.48
C ILE A 92 -8.35 6.05 17.36
N ALA A 93 -8.05 6.38 16.11
CA ALA A 93 -8.67 5.74 14.96
C ALA A 93 -8.37 4.23 14.90
N ARG A 94 -7.13 3.82 15.18
CA ARG A 94 -6.74 2.40 15.30
C ARG A 94 -7.41 1.70 16.47
N TRP A 95 -7.61 2.39 17.58
CA TRP A 95 -8.33 1.87 18.74
C TRP A 95 -9.81 1.60 18.43
N LEU A 96 -10.44 2.47 17.63
CA LEU A 96 -11.82 2.31 17.15
C LEU A 96 -11.95 1.36 15.95
N LEU A 97 -10.87 1.13 15.20
CA LEU A 97 -10.87 0.36 13.96
C LEU A 97 -11.67 -0.94 14.02
N PRO A 98 -11.53 -1.79 15.06
CA PRO A 98 -12.24 -3.05 15.09
C PRO A 98 -13.76 -2.83 15.01
N LEU A 99 -14.31 -1.87 15.77
CA LEU A 99 -15.74 -1.51 15.70
C LEU A 99 -16.19 -1.01 14.33
N ILE A 100 -15.32 -0.27 13.65
CA ILE A 100 -15.66 0.27 12.33
C ILE A 100 -15.64 -0.87 11.30
N GLU A 101 -14.66 -1.77 11.34
CA GLU A 101 -14.62 -2.98 10.50
C GLU A 101 -15.85 -3.87 10.72
N LEU A 102 -16.32 -4.02 11.96
CA LEU A 102 -17.57 -4.76 12.24
C LEU A 102 -18.77 -4.16 11.54
N ARG A 103 -18.91 -2.84 11.65
CA ARG A 103 -20.01 -2.11 11.02
C ARG A 103 -19.94 -2.25 9.51
N ASP A 104 -18.77 -2.06 8.91
CA ASP A 104 -18.58 -2.20 7.46
C ASP A 104 -18.86 -3.64 6.97
N SER A 105 -18.44 -4.65 7.76
CA SER A 105 -18.70 -6.07 7.46
C SER A 105 -20.19 -6.40 7.55
N SER A 106 -20.91 -5.81 8.50
CA SER A 106 -22.37 -6.00 8.63
C SER A 106 -23.14 -5.40 7.43
N VAL A 107 -22.61 -4.33 6.84
CA VAL A 107 -23.17 -3.69 5.63
C VAL A 107 -22.83 -4.50 4.37
N THR A 108 -21.62 -5.06 4.29
CA THR A 108 -21.11 -5.69 3.07
C THR A 108 -21.48 -7.17 2.93
N GLU A 109 -21.47 -7.94 4.02
CA GLU A 109 -21.54 -9.41 3.96
C GLU A 109 -22.78 -10.02 4.65
N GLN A 110 -23.72 -9.21 5.17
CA GLN A 110 -24.90 -9.70 5.94
C GLN A 110 -24.53 -10.83 6.91
N ILE A 111 -23.36 -10.76 7.55
CA ILE A 111 -22.98 -11.76 8.55
C ILE A 111 -23.94 -11.58 9.72
N SER A 112 -24.79 -12.57 9.93
CA SER A 112 -25.60 -12.69 11.14
C SER A 112 -24.64 -12.70 12.33
N ILE A 113 -24.71 -11.65 13.14
CA ILE A 113 -23.95 -11.56 14.40
C ILE A 113 -24.54 -12.65 15.30
N VAL A 114 -23.95 -13.86 15.27
CA VAL A 114 -24.48 -15.07 15.92
C VAL A 114 -24.67 -14.89 17.43
N ASP A 115 -23.88 -14.02 18.07
CA ASP A 115 -24.07 -13.58 19.45
C ASP A 115 -24.00 -12.05 19.52
N GLY A 116 -25.13 -11.41 19.85
CA GLY A 116 -25.21 -9.95 19.97
C GLY A 116 -24.24 -9.41 21.02
N PRO A 117 -23.60 -8.25 20.80
CA PRO A 117 -22.53 -7.78 21.68
C PRO A 117 -23.02 -7.49 23.10
N ASP A 118 -22.35 -8.00 24.14
CA ASP A 118 -22.76 -7.78 25.53
C ASP A 118 -22.68 -6.31 25.96
N ASP A 119 -21.77 -5.54 25.35
CA ASP A 119 -21.52 -4.14 25.67
C ASP A 119 -22.56 -3.20 25.00
N GLU A 120 -23.33 -2.50 25.82
CA GLU A 120 -24.37 -1.55 25.39
C GLU A 120 -23.80 -0.43 24.50
N LEU A 121 -22.59 0.04 24.79
CA LEU A 121 -21.93 1.08 23.99
C LEU A 121 -21.64 0.57 22.58
N VAL A 122 -21.23 -0.69 22.46
CA VAL A 122 -20.92 -1.32 21.18
C VAL A 122 -22.19 -1.57 20.38
N LYS A 123 -23.25 -2.09 21.01
CA LYS A 123 -24.58 -2.22 20.40
C LYS A 123 -25.03 -0.88 19.81
N ARG A 124 -24.93 0.18 20.62
CA ARG A 124 -25.33 1.53 20.23
C ARG A 124 -24.48 2.09 19.09
N PHE A 125 -23.16 1.84 19.08
CA PHE A 125 -22.28 2.24 17.99
C PHE A 125 -22.61 1.55 16.65
N LEU A 126 -23.00 0.28 16.70
CA LEU A 126 -23.37 -0.49 15.50
C LEU A 126 -24.74 -0.10 14.95
N SER A 127 -25.69 0.28 15.81
CA SER A 127 -27.07 0.61 15.39
C SER A 127 -27.28 2.07 14.98
N ILE A 128 -26.50 3.00 15.52
CA ILE A 128 -26.64 4.45 15.28
C ILE A 128 -26.27 4.82 13.84
N ASN A 129 -26.87 5.85 13.23
CA ASN A 129 -26.47 6.38 11.94
C ASN A 129 -25.10 7.10 12.01
N GLU A 130 -24.31 7.09 10.93
CA GLU A 130 -22.97 7.70 10.92
C GLU A 130 -23.00 9.20 11.31
N PHE A 131 -24.10 9.90 11.02
CA PHE A 131 -24.30 11.31 11.37
C PHE A 131 -24.35 11.59 12.89
N ASP A 132 -24.79 10.62 13.69
CA ASP A 132 -25.01 10.81 15.13
C ASP A 132 -23.86 10.23 15.97
N PHE A 133 -22.70 9.90 15.37
CA PHE A 133 -21.55 9.39 16.12
C PHE A 133 -21.05 10.34 17.21
N LEU A 134 -21.31 11.64 17.06
CA LEU A 134 -20.95 12.65 18.06
C LEU A 134 -21.63 12.43 19.41
N ASP A 135 -22.80 11.81 19.46
CA ASP A 135 -23.53 11.54 20.70
C ASP A 135 -22.80 10.52 21.58
N LEU A 136 -21.99 9.65 20.99
CA LEU A 136 -21.21 8.62 21.68
C LEU A 136 -19.91 9.17 22.28
N THR A 137 -19.56 10.43 22.02
CA THR A 137 -18.28 11.04 22.44
C THR A 137 -18.03 10.89 23.94
N THR A 138 -19.04 11.13 24.78
CA THR A 138 -18.85 11.10 26.24
C THR A 138 -18.52 9.69 26.72
N SER A 139 -19.29 8.69 26.28
CA SER A 139 -19.11 7.30 26.68
C SER A 139 -17.82 6.70 26.10
N LEU A 140 -17.47 7.03 24.85
CA LEU A 140 -16.19 6.64 24.24
C LEU A 140 -15.00 7.28 24.95
N ASN A 141 -15.10 8.55 25.35
CA ASN A 141 -14.03 9.22 26.09
C ASN A 141 -13.82 8.61 27.49
N GLN A 142 -14.89 8.20 28.17
CA GLN A 142 -14.79 7.44 29.42
C GLN A 142 -14.09 6.10 29.20
N ARG A 143 -14.48 5.35 28.15
CA ARG A 143 -13.86 4.06 27.81
C ARG A 143 -12.37 4.20 27.45
N LEU A 144 -12.01 5.26 26.73
CA LEU A 144 -10.63 5.60 26.38
C LEU A 144 -9.80 5.81 27.65
N HIS A 145 -10.28 6.60 28.61
CA HIS A 145 -9.56 6.82 29.86
C HIS A 145 -9.50 5.56 30.73
N PHE A 146 -10.54 4.73 30.74
CA PHE A 146 -10.53 3.44 31.41
C PHE A 146 -9.47 2.49 30.82
N ALA A 147 -9.34 2.46 29.49
CA ALA A 147 -8.29 1.68 28.81
C ALA A 147 -6.88 2.15 29.19
N LEU A 148 -6.66 3.47 29.31
CA LEU A 148 -5.39 4.03 29.80
C LEU A 148 -5.14 3.67 31.27
N GLN A 149 -6.17 3.74 32.12
CA GLN A 149 -6.07 3.45 33.56
C GLN A 149 -5.70 2.00 33.84
N ASN A 150 -6.27 1.06 33.09
CA ASN A 150 -6.05 -0.38 33.29
C ASN A 150 -4.62 -0.84 32.96
N ASN A 151 -3.85 -0.05 32.20
CA ASN A 151 -2.48 -0.39 31.88
C ASN A 151 -1.50 0.31 32.83
N ARG A 152 -0.62 -0.46 33.46
CA ARG A 152 0.42 0.03 34.39
C ARG A 152 1.28 1.17 33.83
N PHE A 153 1.59 1.15 32.53
CA PHE A 153 2.45 2.16 31.91
C PHE A 153 1.69 3.43 31.53
N ALA A 154 0.43 3.28 31.10
CA ALA A 154 -0.40 4.36 30.59
C ALA A 154 -1.28 5.02 31.65
N SER A 155 -1.42 4.41 32.84
CA SER A 155 -2.29 4.87 33.93
C SER A 155 -2.00 6.31 34.37
N ARG A 156 -0.74 6.74 34.30
CA ARG A 156 -0.30 8.12 34.60
C ARG A 156 -0.92 9.18 33.67
N PHE A 157 -1.38 8.79 32.49
CA PHE A 157 -2.01 9.68 31.51
C PHE A 157 -3.53 9.66 31.58
N ALA A 158 -4.13 8.68 32.26
CA ALA A 158 -5.56 8.60 32.47
C ALA A 158 -6.01 9.81 33.31
N TYR A 159 -7.07 10.50 32.87
CA TYR A 159 -7.64 11.68 33.53
C TYR A 159 -6.64 12.82 33.85
N HIS A 160 -5.50 12.89 33.15
CA HIS A 160 -4.54 13.96 33.36
C HIS A 160 -5.12 15.30 32.85
N PRO A 161 -5.11 16.39 33.66
CA PRO A 161 -5.87 17.61 33.38
C PRO A 161 -5.48 18.29 32.05
N LYS A 162 -4.19 18.23 31.68
CA LYS A 162 -3.71 18.76 30.40
C LYS A 162 -4.12 17.92 29.18
N LEU A 163 -4.36 16.62 29.36
CA LEU A 163 -4.64 15.67 28.27
C LEU A 163 -6.13 15.43 28.09
N MET A 164 -6.96 15.54 29.12
CA MET A 164 -8.40 15.29 29.05
C MET A 164 -9.08 16.08 27.92
N ARG A 165 -8.82 17.40 27.85
CA ARG A 165 -9.39 18.24 26.79
C ARG A 165 -8.83 17.84 25.42
N VAL A 166 -7.53 17.57 25.34
CA VAL A 166 -6.87 17.22 24.08
C VAL A 166 -7.44 15.92 23.53
N LEU A 167 -7.44 14.85 24.32
CA LEU A 167 -7.96 13.53 23.91
C LEU A 167 -9.43 13.59 23.51
N LYS A 168 -10.26 14.32 24.26
CA LYS A 168 -11.67 14.52 23.90
C LYS A 168 -11.81 15.27 22.56
N THR A 169 -11.04 16.34 22.34
CA THR A 169 -11.06 17.08 21.06
C THR A 169 -10.58 16.21 19.90
N GLU A 170 -9.53 15.41 20.09
CA GLU A 170 -9.04 14.51 19.05
C GLU A 170 -10.01 13.36 18.76
N LEU A 171 -10.71 12.84 19.78
CA LEU A 171 -11.79 11.86 19.60
C LEU A 171 -12.96 12.46 18.82
N ILE A 172 -13.43 13.65 19.20
CA ILE A 172 -14.46 14.37 18.45
C ILE A 172 -14.02 14.54 17.01
N TRP A 173 -12.77 14.95 16.78
CA TRP A 173 -12.23 15.10 15.43
C TRP A 173 -12.35 13.78 14.65
N VAL A 174 -11.89 12.65 15.20
CA VAL A 174 -12.01 11.34 14.52
C VAL A 174 -13.46 10.99 14.21
N LEU A 175 -14.38 11.15 15.17
CA LEU A 175 -15.81 10.89 14.97
C LEU A 175 -16.40 11.80 13.88
N THR A 176 -16.09 13.09 13.89
CA THR A 176 -16.54 14.01 12.83
C THR A 176 -16.05 13.59 11.46
N GLN A 177 -14.83 13.05 11.34
CA GLN A 177 -14.32 12.57 10.04
C GLN A 177 -15.08 11.34 9.57
N LEU A 178 -15.41 10.42 10.48
CA LEU A 178 -16.20 9.24 10.16
C LEU A 178 -17.66 9.59 9.79
N SER A 179 -18.21 10.65 10.40
CA SER A 179 -19.54 11.18 10.10
C SER A 179 -19.61 12.10 8.88
N ARG A 180 -18.49 12.35 8.18
CA ARG A 180 -18.50 13.27 7.04
C ARG A 180 -19.42 12.70 5.95
N PRO A 181 -20.48 13.42 5.54
CA PRO A 181 -21.23 13.03 4.37
C PRO A 181 -20.27 13.00 3.19
N GLU A 182 -20.26 11.89 2.46
CA GLU A 182 -19.60 11.85 1.16
C GLU A 182 -20.25 12.93 0.29
N PRO A 183 -19.47 13.80 -0.38
CA PRO A 183 -20.05 14.82 -1.23
C PRO A 183 -20.92 14.13 -2.27
N ALA A 184 -22.20 14.50 -2.32
CA ALA A 184 -23.12 14.04 -3.33
C ALA A 184 -22.46 14.25 -4.70
N CYS A 185 -22.40 13.18 -5.49
CA CYS A 185 -21.93 13.27 -6.87
C CYS A 185 -22.73 14.36 -7.58
N SER A 186 -22.08 15.45 -7.97
CA SER A 186 -22.54 16.14 -9.18
C SER A 186 -22.45 15.08 -10.28
N ALA A 187 -23.58 14.69 -10.86
CA ALA A 187 -23.69 13.73 -11.97
C ALA A 187 -23.02 14.21 -13.27
N THR A 188 -22.01 15.06 -13.15
CA THR A 188 -21.29 15.76 -14.19
C THR A 188 -19.80 15.62 -13.92
N SER A 189 -19.28 14.42 -14.13
CA SER A 189 -17.89 14.23 -14.53
C SER A 189 -17.83 12.99 -15.43
N ASP A 190 -17.74 13.26 -16.73
CA ASP A 190 -17.35 12.40 -17.85
C ASP A 190 -17.66 10.90 -17.73
N SER A 191 -18.61 10.43 -18.53
CA SER A 191 -18.98 9.02 -18.74
C SER A 191 -17.85 8.11 -19.25
N THR A 192 -16.61 8.62 -19.32
CA THR A 192 -15.47 7.96 -19.94
C THR A 192 -14.54 7.29 -18.93
N VAL A 193 -14.58 7.64 -17.64
CA VAL A 193 -13.66 7.06 -16.64
C VAL A 193 -14.37 5.99 -15.82
N GLN A 194 -13.81 4.78 -15.84
CA GLN A 194 -14.26 3.63 -15.08
C GLN A 194 -13.11 3.06 -14.24
N TYR A 195 -13.43 2.29 -13.22
CA TYR A 195 -12.46 1.73 -12.28
C TYR A 195 -12.54 0.21 -12.29
N LEU A 196 -11.40 -0.44 -12.41
CA LEU A 196 -11.26 -1.88 -12.26
C LEU A 196 -10.58 -2.17 -10.93
N TYR A 197 -11.20 -3.05 -10.14
CA TYR A 197 -10.69 -3.47 -8.84
C TYR A 197 -10.49 -4.98 -8.82
N LEU A 198 -9.24 -5.38 -8.54
CA LEU A 198 -8.83 -6.77 -8.41
C LEU A 198 -8.40 -7.05 -6.96
N PRO A 199 -9.29 -7.59 -6.11
CA PRO A 199 -8.96 -7.90 -4.73
C PRO A 199 -8.23 -9.25 -4.57
N SER A 200 -7.34 -9.29 -3.58
CA SER A 200 -6.69 -10.46 -2.98
C SER A 200 -5.93 -11.34 -3.96
N MET A 201 -5.32 -10.72 -4.97
CA MET A 201 -4.45 -11.39 -5.92
C MET A 201 -3.21 -11.92 -5.21
N ARG A 202 -2.81 -13.15 -5.52
CA ARG A 202 -1.67 -13.82 -4.89
C ARG A 202 -0.55 -13.98 -5.88
N VAL A 203 0.65 -13.58 -5.51
CA VAL A 203 1.86 -13.84 -6.28
C VAL A 203 2.80 -14.68 -5.45
N PHE A 204 3.31 -15.73 -6.07
CA PHE A 204 4.39 -16.51 -5.51
C PHE A 204 5.70 -16.19 -6.22
N ASP A 205 6.78 -16.15 -5.44
CA ASP A 205 8.14 -16.12 -5.97
C ASP A 205 8.42 -14.90 -6.87
N ALA A 206 7.82 -13.76 -6.52
CA ALA A 206 8.14 -12.47 -7.15
C ALA A 206 9.58 -12.06 -6.78
N ALA A 207 10.24 -11.33 -7.67
CA ALA A 207 11.53 -10.73 -7.36
C ALA A 207 11.36 -9.64 -6.28
N ALA A 208 11.87 -9.88 -5.07
CA ALA A 208 11.93 -8.87 -4.01
C ALA A 208 13.08 -7.88 -4.27
N LEU A 209 14.11 -8.31 -5.00
CA LEU A 209 15.17 -7.45 -5.50
C LEU A 209 14.65 -6.59 -6.67
N SER A 210 14.05 -5.47 -6.32
CA SER A 210 13.41 -4.55 -7.28
C SER A 210 14.40 -3.79 -8.14
N CYS A 211 15.58 -3.50 -7.61
CA CYS A 211 16.72 -3.03 -8.37
C CYS A 211 18.01 -3.56 -7.72
N PRO A 212 19.18 -3.47 -8.38
CA PRO A 212 20.44 -3.95 -7.80
C PRO A 212 20.80 -3.33 -6.44
N TYR A 213 20.17 -2.20 -6.10
CA TYR A 213 20.41 -1.43 -4.88
C TYR A 213 19.34 -1.63 -3.78
N LEU A 214 18.17 -2.18 -4.12
CA LEU A 214 16.99 -2.23 -3.24
C LEU A 214 16.33 -3.62 -3.24
N SER A 215 16.13 -4.17 -2.04
CA SER A 215 15.38 -5.41 -1.77
C SER A 215 14.18 -5.11 -0.87
N GLY A 216 13.01 -5.68 -1.20
CA GLY A 216 11.76 -5.53 -0.45
C GLY A 216 10.58 -5.28 -1.37
N ALA A 217 10.01 -4.07 -1.33
CA ALA A 217 8.85 -3.70 -2.12
C ALA A 217 9.05 -3.94 -3.63
N PRO A 218 8.08 -4.54 -4.36
CA PRO A 218 8.22 -4.81 -5.79
C PRO A 218 8.39 -3.52 -6.59
N SER A 219 9.12 -3.59 -7.71
CA SER A 219 9.36 -2.42 -8.55
C SER A 219 8.04 -1.88 -9.11
N LEU A 220 7.85 -0.57 -9.05
CA LEU A 220 6.64 0.05 -9.60
C LEU A 220 6.56 -0.19 -11.12
N THR A 221 7.71 -0.32 -11.78
CA THR A 221 7.79 -0.66 -13.21
C THR A 221 7.27 -2.05 -13.50
N ALA A 222 7.45 -3.03 -12.60
CA ALA A 222 6.81 -4.33 -12.73
C ALA A 222 5.28 -4.24 -12.56
N VAL A 223 4.80 -3.42 -11.61
CA VAL A 223 3.36 -3.19 -11.44
C VAL A 223 2.76 -2.54 -12.69
N PHE A 224 3.40 -1.52 -13.23
CA PHE A 224 2.97 -0.90 -14.47
C PHE A 224 3.05 -1.86 -15.66
N GLY A 225 4.10 -2.69 -15.74
CA GLY A 225 4.25 -3.72 -16.76
C GLY A 225 3.10 -4.73 -16.73
N PHE A 226 2.64 -5.12 -15.55
CA PHE A 226 1.44 -5.94 -15.36
C PHE A 226 0.18 -5.23 -15.88
N VAL A 227 -0.06 -3.98 -15.47
CA VAL A 227 -1.22 -3.18 -15.90
C VAL A 227 -1.23 -2.98 -17.43
N HIS A 228 -0.07 -2.67 -18.02
CA HIS A 228 0.06 -2.47 -19.45
C HIS A 228 -0.09 -3.77 -20.25
N ARG A 229 0.44 -4.89 -19.75
CA ARG A 229 0.21 -6.21 -20.37
C ARG A 229 -1.26 -6.57 -20.34
N TYR A 230 -1.93 -6.33 -19.21
CA TYR A 230 -3.37 -6.56 -19.09
C TYR A 230 -4.17 -5.73 -20.11
N GLN A 231 -3.84 -4.45 -20.26
CA GLN A 231 -4.46 -3.59 -21.28
C GLN A 231 -4.28 -4.16 -22.69
N ARG A 232 -3.08 -4.67 -23.02
CA ARG A 232 -2.79 -5.24 -24.34
C ARG A 232 -3.57 -6.52 -24.61
N GLU A 233 -3.55 -7.47 -23.67
CA GLU A 233 -4.27 -8.74 -23.81
C GLU A 233 -5.78 -8.51 -23.92
N LEU A 234 -6.31 -7.55 -23.16
CA LEU A 234 -7.72 -7.17 -23.25
C LEU A 234 -8.07 -6.56 -24.62
N ARG A 235 -7.23 -5.68 -25.15
CA ARG A 235 -7.43 -5.09 -26.49
C ARG A 235 -7.42 -6.15 -27.59
N ASP A 236 -6.59 -7.19 -27.45
CA ASP A 236 -6.51 -8.27 -28.43
C ASP A 236 -7.77 -9.16 -28.41
N LEU A 237 -8.48 -9.24 -27.28
CA LEU A 237 -9.73 -9.99 -27.12
C LEU A 237 -10.99 -9.19 -27.47
N LEU A 238 -10.90 -7.87 -27.60
CA LEU A 238 -12.06 -7.03 -27.94
C LEU A 238 -12.40 -7.14 -29.44
N PRO A 239 -13.69 -7.27 -29.80
CA PRO A 239 -14.12 -7.44 -31.19
C PRO A 239 -13.84 -6.19 -32.05
N ASP A 240 -13.98 -5.01 -31.44
CA ASP A 240 -13.67 -3.72 -32.06
C ASP A 240 -12.24 -3.32 -31.72
N LYS A 241 -11.23 -3.84 -32.45
CA LYS A 241 -9.79 -3.53 -32.25
C LYS A 241 -9.42 -2.03 -32.20
N GLU A 242 -10.40 -1.13 -32.33
CA GLU A 242 -10.35 0.32 -32.31
C GLU A 242 -10.91 0.97 -31.02
N GLY A 243 -11.42 0.20 -30.07
CA GLY A 243 -11.87 0.74 -28.79
C GLY A 243 -10.75 1.50 -28.08
N LYS A 244 -10.95 2.80 -27.82
CA LYS A 244 -10.02 3.67 -27.09
C LYS A 244 -9.96 3.30 -25.60
N LEU A 245 -9.51 2.09 -25.29
CA LEU A 245 -9.31 1.61 -23.94
C LEU A 245 -7.89 1.96 -23.48
N LYS A 246 -7.78 2.88 -22.53
CA LYS A 246 -6.48 3.28 -21.98
C LYS A 246 -6.47 3.15 -20.46
N PHE A 247 -5.52 2.37 -19.94
CA PHE A 247 -5.29 2.29 -18.51
C PHE A 247 -4.38 3.45 -18.14
N LYS A 248 -4.84 4.34 -17.24
CA LYS A 248 -4.13 5.58 -16.92
C LYS A 248 -3.29 5.45 -15.66
N ASP A 249 -3.97 5.20 -14.55
CA ASP A 249 -3.39 5.23 -13.23
C ASP A 249 -3.68 3.91 -12.51
N PHE A 250 -2.85 3.58 -11.53
CA PHE A 250 -3.07 2.43 -10.68
C PHE A 250 -2.77 2.75 -9.22
N ALA A 251 -3.44 2.06 -8.31
CA ALA A 251 -3.19 2.11 -6.88
C ALA A 251 -3.02 0.68 -6.38
N ILE A 252 -2.00 0.44 -5.55
CA ILE A 252 -1.67 -0.88 -5.03
C ILE A 252 -1.80 -0.91 -3.50
N PHE A 253 -2.51 -1.91 -3.02
CA PHE A 253 -2.71 -2.20 -1.61
C PHE A 253 -2.11 -3.56 -1.28
N ILE A 254 -1.27 -3.64 -0.27
CA ILE A 254 -0.56 -4.87 0.07
C ILE A 254 -1.13 -5.40 1.37
N ARG A 255 -1.63 -6.63 1.32
CA ARG A 255 -2.28 -7.33 2.44
C ARG A 255 -1.30 -8.22 3.20
N ASP A 256 -0.37 -8.81 2.47
CA ASP A 256 0.62 -9.73 3.00
C ASP A 256 1.88 -9.68 2.14
N GLU A 257 3.02 -9.74 2.80
CA GLU A 257 4.34 -9.87 2.19
C GLU A 257 5.18 -10.80 3.05
N SER A 258 5.69 -11.86 2.41
CA SER A 258 6.68 -12.76 3.00
C SER A 258 7.90 -12.77 2.09
N VAL A 259 8.97 -12.07 2.52
CA VAL A 259 10.26 -12.10 1.83
C VAL A 259 11.09 -13.27 2.34
N GLN A 260 11.54 -14.12 1.42
CA GLN A 260 12.39 -15.27 1.68
C GLN A 260 13.63 -15.19 0.79
N THR A 261 14.81 -15.30 1.39
CA THR A 261 16.04 -15.46 0.63
C THR A 261 16.15 -16.92 0.21
N SER A 262 16.08 -17.16 -1.10
CA SER A 262 16.21 -18.50 -1.66
C SER A 262 17.24 -18.51 -2.79
N ALA A 263 17.71 -19.69 -3.16
CA ALA A 263 18.62 -19.85 -4.27
C ALA A 263 17.98 -20.82 -5.26
N LYS A 264 17.53 -20.31 -6.41
CA LYS A 264 16.96 -21.16 -7.45
C LYS A 264 18.06 -22.00 -8.07
N LEU A 265 17.81 -23.31 -8.15
CA LEU A 265 18.66 -24.21 -8.90
C LEU A 265 18.47 -23.92 -10.38
N THR A 266 19.52 -23.43 -11.02
CA THR A 266 19.52 -23.19 -12.47
C THR A 266 19.55 -24.52 -13.22
N GLU A 267 18.92 -24.52 -14.39
CA GLU A 267 18.99 -25.67 -15.29
C GLU A 267 20.43 -25.86 -15.79
N PRO A 268 20.90 -27.12 -15.96
CA PRO A 268 22.20 -27.38 -16.58
C PRO A 268 22.21 -26.87 -18.03
N SER A 269 22.96 -25.79 -18.29
CA SER A 269 23.01 -25.16 -19.60
C SER A 269 24.44 -24.98 -20.15
N VAL A 270 25.47 -25.15 -19.33
CA VAL A 270 26.86 -24.86 -19.72
C VAL A 270 27.67 -26.14 -19.84
N ILE A 271 28.30 -26.36 -21.00
CA ILE A 271 29.21 -27.48 -21.22
C ILE A 271 30.48 -27.26 -20.40
N ALA A 272 30.89 -28.24 -19.59
CA ALA A 272 32.06 -28.09 -18.71
C ALA A 272 33.38 -27.83 -19.46
N LYS A 273 33.52 -28.37 -20.68
CA LYS A 273 34.65 -28.14 -21.58
C LYS A 273 34.14 -28.03 -23.02
N ALA A 274 34.22 -26.85 -23.62
CA ALA A 274 33.69 -26.58 -24.96
C ALA A 274 34.33 -27.43 -26.10
N ARG A 275 35.53 -27.99 -25.88
CA ARG A 275 36.30 -28.74 -26.90
C ARG A 275 36.36 -30.26 -26.68
N SER A 276 35.63 -30.80 -25.70
CA SER A 276 35.63 -32.25 -25.40
C SER A 276 34.26 -32.70 -24.90
N ILE A 277 33.89 -33.96 -25.18
CA ILE A 277 32.67 -34.57 -24.62
C ILE A 277 32.74 -34.47 -23.09
N SER A 278 31.86 -33.66 -22.51
CA SER A 278 31.86 -33.37 -21.09
C SER A 278 30.43 -33.19 -20.58
N PRO A 279 30.18 -33.51 -19.30
CA PRO A 279 28.85 -33.35 -18.73
C PRO A 279 28.45 -31.87 -18.71
N VAL A 280 27.16 -31.63 -18.93
CA VAL A 280 26.57 -30.30 -18.82
C VAL A 280 26.51 -29.92 -17.33
N LYS A 281 27.07 -28.76 -16.99
CA LYS A 281 27.08 -28.18 -15.66
C LYS A 281 25.98 -27.12 -15.53
N ARG A 282 25.51 -26.95 -14.30
CA ARG A 282 24.68 -25.81 -13.92
C ARG A 282 25.51 -24.53 -13.92
N THR A 283 24.87 -23.44 -14.29
CA THR A 283 25.43 -22.10 -14.05
C THR A 283 25.56 -21.85 -12.55
N THR A 284 26.36 -20.85 -12.21
CA THR A 284 26.56 -20.45 -10.83
C THR A 284 25.22 -20.10 -10.16
N ILE A 285 24.97 -20.69 -8.98
CA ILE A 285 23.75 -20.45 -8.21
C ILE A 285 23.92 -19.14 -7.45
N ILE A 286 23.08 -18.15 -7.77
CA ILE A 286 23.06 -16.85 -7.09
C ILE A 286 21.93 -16.87 -6.06
N ARG A 287 22.19 -16.31 -4.88
CA ARG A 287 21.16 -16.09 -3.86
C ARG A 287 20.29 -14.90 -4.28
N GLU A 288 18.99 -15.11 -4.35
CA GLU A 288 18.02 -14.08 -4.71
C GLU A 288 16.99 -13.91 -3.59
N ASP A 289 16.62 -12.67 -3.33
CA ASP A 289 15.49 -12.39 -2.45
C ASP A 289 14.21 -12.48 -3.27
N ARG A 290 13.32 -13.37 -2.83
CA ARG A 290 12.01 -13.60 -3.45
C ARG A 290 10.91 -13.27 -2.45
N SER A 291 9.79 -12.77 -2.93
CA SER A 291 8.65 -12.39 -2.09
C SER A 291 7.38 -13.10 -2.54
N ASP A 292 6.68 -13.68 -1.59
CA ASP A 292 5.28 -14.05 -1.76
C ASP A 292 4.42 -12.87 -1.32
N LEU A 293 3.49 -12.46 -2.17
CA LEU A 293 2.73 -11.22 -2.03
C LEU A 293 1.24 -11.51 -2.16
N VAL A 294 0.44 -10.89 -1.29
CA VAL A 294 -1.00 -10.78 -1.49
C VAL A 294 -1.34 -9.31 -1.59
N PHE A 295 -1.90 -8.88 -2.72
CA PHE A 295 -2.20 -7.49 -2.97
C PHE A 295 -3.55 -7.29 -3.64
N ASP A 296 -4.08 -6.08 -3.52
CA ASP A 296 -5.20 -5.58 -4.30
C ASP A 296 -4.69 -4.48 -5.22
N ILE A 297 -5.25 -4.40 -6.41
CA ILE A 297 -4.94 -3.33 -7.34
C ILE A 297 -6.22 -2.67 -7.84
N VAL A 298 -6.21 -1.35 -7.86
CA VAL A 298 -7.24 -0.51 -8.47
C VAL A 298 -6.63 0.16 -9.68
N ILE A 299 -7.30 0.07 -10.83
CA ILE A 299 -6.84 0.64 -12.10
C ILE A 299 -7.89 1.63 -12.59
N THR A 300 -7.46 2.84 -12.97
CA THR A 300 -8.31 3.82 -13.66
C THR A 300 -8.25 3.57 -15.16
N ILE A 301 -9.41 3.48 -15.77
CA ILE A 301 -9.57 3.11 -17.17
C ILE A 301 -10.39 4.18 -17.86
N GLU A 302 -9.87 4.70 -18.96
CA GLU A 302 -10.63 5.53 -19.87
C GLU A 302 -11.17 4.68 -21.01
N SER A 303 -12.49 4.73 -21.18
CA SER A 303 -13.21 4.02 -22.24
C SER A 303 -14.52 4.73 -22.56
N ASP A 304 -14.85 4.76 -23.85
CA ASP A 304 -16.18 5.18 -24.30
C ASP A 304 -17.23 4.05 -24.13
N GLN A 305 -16.78 2.81 -23.86
CA GLN A 305 -17.62 1.62 -23.72
C GLN A 305 -17.76 1.19 -22.26
N ARG A 306 -18.86 0.51 -21.91
CA ARG A 306 -19.10 0.02 -20.55
C ARG A 306 -18.28 -1.25 -20.30
N LEU A 307 -17.33 -1.21 -19.36
CA LEU A 307 -16.48 -2.37 -19.06
C LEU A 307 -17.26 -3.56 -18.48
N SER A 308 -18.42 -3.31 -17.88
CA SER A 308 -19.31 -4.34 -17.34
C SER A 308 -19.79 -5.34 -18.40
N ASP A 309 -19.80 -4.96 -19.67
CA ASP A 309 -20.24 -5.85 -20.76
C ASP A 309 -19.12 -6.86 -21.13
N TYR A 310 -17.88 -6.58 -20.75
CA TYR A 310 -16.69 -7.34 -21.13
C TYR A 310 -16.05 -8.12 -19.97
N LEU A 311 -16.82 -8.47 -18.94
CA LEU A 311 -16.30 -9.16 -17.75
C LEU A 311 -15.61 -10.50 -18.07
N ASN A 312 -16.10 -11.24 -19.06
CA ASN A 312 -15.50 -12.52 -19.46
C ASN A 312 -14.14 -12.32 -20.13
N GLN A 313 -14.03 -11.31 -21.02
CA GLN A 313 -12.79 -10.94 -21.67
C GLN A 313 -11.78 -10.38 -20.67
N LEU A 314 -12.25 -9.58 -19.70
CA LEU A 314 -11.45 -9.07 -18.59
C LEU A 314 -10.87 -10.21 -17.74
N ARG A 315 -11.66 -11.26 -17.49
CA ARG A 315 -11.17 -12.46 -16.77
C ARG A 315 -10.15 -13.25 -17.59
N ALA A 316 -10.37 -13.39 -18.89
CA ALA A 316 -9.48 -14.13 -19.79
C ALA A 316 -8.16 -13.39 -20.09
N ALA A 317 -8.16 -12.07 -20.07
CA ALA A 317 -6.98 -11.23 -20.31
C ALA A 317 -6.09 -11.03 -19.08
N LEU A 318 -6.39 -11.67 -17.95
CA LEU A 318 -5.57 -11.50 -16.74
C LEU A 318 -4.15 -12.09 -16.98
N PRO A 319 -3.08 -11.28 -16.83
CA PRO A 319 -1.73 -11.77 -17.01
C PRO A 319 -1.35 -12.82 -15.95
N THR A 320 -0.62 -13.86 -16.33
CA THR A 320 -0.21 -14.95 -15.43
C THR A 320 1.05 -14.67 -14.62
N ASN A 321 1.81 -13.61 -14.95
CA ASN A 321 3.11 -13.31 -14.35
C ASN A 321 3.14 -11.91 -13.74
N PHE A 322 3.80 -11.78 -12.59
CA PHE A 322 4.01 -10.51 -11.90
C PHE A 322 5.44 -10.47 -11.32
N ALA A 323 6.22 -9.45 -11.66
CA ALA A 323 7.61 -9.26 -11.17
C ALA A 323 8.49 -10.52 -11.25
N GLY A 324 8.35 -11.33 -12.31
CA GLY A 324 9.08 -12.59 -12.48
C GLY A 324 8.57 -13.79 -11.68
N GLY A 325 7.53 -13.61 -10.87
CA GLY A 325 6.77 -14.65 -10.19
C GLY A 325 5.47 -15.00 -10.91
N THR A 326 4.70 -15.94 -10.33
CA THR A 326 3.43 -16.42 -10.88
C THR A 326 2.25 -15.81 -10.12
N LEU A 327 1.31 -15.21 -10.86
CA LEU A 327 0.09 -14.62 -10.35
C LEU A 327 -1.05 -15.64 -10.36
N PHE A 328 -1.77 -15.72 -9.25
CA PHE A 328 -2.98 -16.50 -9.10
C PHE A 328 -4.12 -15.62 -8.61
N GLN A 329 -5.32 -15.95 -9.08
CA GLN A 329 -6.57 -15.44 -8.50
C GLN A 329 -6.73 -15.93 -7.04
N PRO A 330 -7.60 -15.29 -6.24
CA PRO A 330 -7.94 -15.78 -4.91
C PRO A 330 -8.41 -17.23 -4.92
N GLU A 331 -8.21 -17.92 -3.79
CA GLU A 331 -8.70 -19.30 -3.63
C GLU A 331 -10.22 -19.36 -3.84
N THR A 332 -10.66 -20.28 -4.71
CA THR A 332 -12.09 -20.47 -5.03
C THR A 332 -12.92 -20.80 -3.79
N SER A 333 -12.31 -21.43 -2.77
CA SER A 333 -12.95 -21.73 -1.48
C SER A 333 -13.39 -20.50 -0.70
N LEU A 334 -12.80 -19.33 -0.96
CA LEU A 334 -13.15 -18.09 -0.28
C LEU A 334 -14.37 -17.40 -0.90
N GLY A 335 -14.84 -17.84 -2.08
CA GLY A 335 -16.01 -17.25 -2.74
C GLY A 335 -15.85 -15.77 -3.11
N ILE A 336 -14.62 -15.25 -3.15
CA ILE A 336 -14.34 -13.84 -3.40
C ILE A 336 -14.52 -13.53 -4.89
N ASP A 337 -15.41 -12.59 -5.21
CA ASP A 337 -15.45 -12.00 -6.54
C ASP A 337 -14.23 -11.11 -6.76
N TRP A 338 -13.25 -11.67 -7.47
CA TRP A 338 -11.91 -11.13 -7.66
C TRP A 338 -11.81 -10.12 -8.81
N LEU A 339 -12.92 -9.83 -9.49
CA LEU A 339 -12.98 -8.83 -10.54
C LEU A 339 -14.23 -7.98 -10.40
N ARG A 340 -14.06 -6.72 -9.99
CA ARG A 340 -15.16 -5.76 -9.82
C ARG A 340 -14.92 -4.53 -10.67
N VAL A 341 -15.97 -4.07 -11.34
CA VAL A 341 -15.95 -2.85 -12.17
C VAL A 341 -16.86 -1.81 -11.54
N PHE A 342 -16.35 -0.60 -11.39
CA PHE A 342 -17.09 0.53 -10.83
C PHE A 342 -17.10 1.69 -11.82
N VAL A 343 -18.25 2.35 -11.97
CA VAL A 343 -18.38 3.58 -12.75
C VAL A 343 -18.20 4.81 -11.85
N SER A 344 -18.67 4.73 -10.60
CA SER A 344 -18.59 5.81 -9.64
C SER A 344 -17.36 5.72 -8.74
N LYS A 345 -16.75 6.89 -8.48
CA LYS A 345 -15.68 7.05 -7.48
C LYS A 345 -16.17 6.68 -6.06
N SER A 346 -17.42 6.99 -5.75
CA SER A 346 -17.98 6.72 -4.42
C SER A 346 -18.16 5.21 -4.20
N ASP A 347 -18.66 4.48 -5.19
CA ASP A 347 -18.86 3.02 -5.08
C ASP A 347 -17.52 2.29 -4.91
N LEU A 348 -16.50 2.70 -5.68
CA LEU A 348 -15.14 2.20 -5.50
C LEU A 348 -14.60 2.52 -4.10
N PHE A 349 -14.79 3.76 -3.64
CA PHE A 349 -14.31 4.17 -2.32
C PHE A 349 -15.03 3.42 -1.20
N GLN A 350 -16.32 3.10 -1.32
CA GLN A 350 -17.01 2.26 -0.35
C GLN A 350 -16.43 0.84 -0.29
N ALA A 351 -16.11 0.25 -1.46
CA ALA A 351 -15.45 -1.06 -1.52
C ALA A 351 -14.04 -1.04 -0.90
N VAL A 352 -13.28 0.04 -1.15
CA VAL A 352 -11.92 0.24 -0.63
C VAL A 352 -11.91 0.65 0.85
N LYS A 353 -12.92 1.39 1.30
CA LYS A 353 -13.06 1.84 2.69
C LYS A 353 -13.02 0.64 3.63
N GLY A 354 -13.69 -0.47 3.28
CA GLY A 354 -13.78 -1.70 4.08
C GLY A 354 -12.55 -2.62 4.09
N LEU A 355 -11.42 -2.21 3.50
CA LEU A 355 -10.20 -3.02 3.50
C LEU A 355 -9.66 -3.29 4.91
N PRO A 356 -9.02 -4.45 5.14
CA PRO A 356 -8.56 -4.84 6.46
C PRO A 356 -7.45 -3.91 6.97
N GLY A 357 -7.52 -3.55 8.24
CA GLY A 357 -6.60 -2.60 8.87
C GLY A 357 -5.14 -3.03 8.97
N TYR A 358 -4.82 -4.31 8.76
CA TYR A 358 -3.44 -4.82 8.77
C TYR A 358 -2.69 -4.57 7.46
N GLY A 359 -3.39 -4.33 6.34
CA GLY A 359 -2.74 -4.04 5.07
C GLY A 359 -2.27 -2.59 4.95
N THR A 360 -1.56 -2.29 3.87
CA THR A 360 -0.97 -0.97 3.62
C THR A 360 -1.09 -0.55 2.16
N TRP A 361 -1.49 0.69 1.93
CA TRP A 361 -1.41 1.35 0.62
C TRP A 361 -0.01 1.89 0.38
N LEU A 362 0.53 1.64 -0.82
CA LEU A 362 1.74 2.30 -1.28
C LEU A 362 1.36 3.60 -1.99
N SER A 363 1.65 4.73 -1.36
CA SER A 363 1.33 6.05 -1.88
C SER A 363 2.60 6.79 -2.32
N PRO A 364 2.55 7.57 -3.42
CA PRO A 364 3.64 8.44 -3.83
C PRO A 364 3.96 9.51 -2.78
N TYR A 365 5.25 9.72 -2.52
CA TYR A 365 5.72 10.81 -1.67
C TYR A 365 6.16 12.00 -2.53
N SER A 366 5.69 13.22 -2.21
CA SER A 366 5.96 14.40 -3.04
C SER A 366 7.43 14.83 -3.04
N PHE A 367 8.14 14.58 -1.95
CA PHE A 367 9.54 15.01 -1.81
C PHE A 367 10.48 13.86 -2.14
N GLN A 368 11.36 14.06 -3.12
CA GLN A 368 12.30 13.03 -3.56
C GLN A 368 13.73 13.43 -3.16
N PRO A 369 14.50 12.54 -2.52
CA PRO A 369 15.83 12.85 -2.02
C PRO A 369 16.82 12.99 -3.18
N GLN A 370 17.79 13.90 -3.06
CA GLN A 370 18.82 14.11 -4.10
C GLN A 370 20.07 13.25 -3.89
N ASN A 371 20.30 12.79 -2.66
CA ASN A 371 21.48 12.01 -2.31
C ASN A 371 21.18 10.96 -1.22
N LEU A 372 22.11 10.04 -1.03
CA LEU A 372 21.98 8.94 -0.07
C LEU A 372 21.89 9.41 1.39
N MET A 373 22.59 10.49 1.74
CA MET A 373 22.59 11.04 3.10
C MET A 373 21.21 11.60 3.47
N GLU A 374 20.60 12.34 2.55
CA GLU A 374 19.25 12.87 2.68
C GLU A 374 18.22 11.72 2.73
N LEU A 375 18.40 10.70 1.89
CA LEU A 375 17.56 9.50 1.95
C LEU A 375 17.60 8.87 3.36
N GLN A 376 18.80 8.67 3.91
CA GLN A 376 18.99 8.07 5.24
C GLN A 376 18.36 8.94 6.35
N GLU A 377 18.56 10.26 6.32
CA GLU A 377 17.99 11.18 7.31
C GLU A 377 16.45 11.11 7.29
N ARG A 378 15.85 11.09 6.10
CA ARG A 378 14.39 11.03 5.95
C ARG A 378 13.80 9.71 6.42
N LEU A 379 14.43 8.60 6.07
CA LEU A 379 14.00 7.26 6.51
C LEU A 379 14.13 7.11 8.04
N SER A 380 15.14 7.74 8.64
CA SER A 380 15.31 7.77 10.10
C SER A 380 14.24 8.60 10.81
N ASN A 381 13.80 9.69 10.18
CA ASN A 381 12.80 10.60 10.74
C ASN A 381 11.36 10.08 10.64
N ASP A 382 11.00 9.42 9.53
CA ASP A 382 9.66 8.88 9.31
C ASP A 382 9.71 7.42 8.86
N GLY A 383 9.53 6.51 9.81
CA GLY A 383 9.48 5.08 9.55
C GLY A 383 8.28 4.63 8.69
N SER A 384 7.35 5.50 8.30
CA SER A 384 6.32 5.16 7.30
C SER A 384 6.83 5.28 5.86
N LEU A 385 7.95 5.95 5.63
CA LEU A 385 8.57 6.07 4.32
C LEU A 385 9.35 4.80 3.98
N ILE A 386 9.31 4.42 2.70
CA ILE A 386 10.08 3.31 2.14
C ILE A 386 10.69 3.74 0.81
N PRO A 387 11.95 3.38 0.52
CA PRO A 387 12.51 3.51 -0.82
C PRO A 387 11.86 2.48 -1.75
N VAL A 388 11.55 2.88 -2.99
CA VAL A 388 10.97 2.06 -4.05
C VAL A 388 11.67 2.32 -5.37
N ALA A 389 11.81 1.29 -6.20
CA ALA A 389 12.28 1.44 -7.58
C ALA A 389 11.11 1.96 -8.43
N ASN A 390 11.19 3.20 -8.89
CA ASN A 390 10.07 3.86 -9.59
C ASN A 390 10.30 4.02 -11.09
N GLY A 391 11.44 3.64 -11.64
CA GLY A 391 11.71 3.86 -13.06
C GLY A 391 13.15 3.73 -13.47
N PHE A 392 13.42 4.26 -14.66
CA PHE A 392 14.72 4.21 -15.32
C PHE A 392 15.14 5.59 -15.84
N HIS A 393 16.43 5.89 -15.73
CA HIS A 393 17.08 7.03 -16.34
C HIS A 393 17.95 6.56 -17.50
N PHE A 394 17.78 7.14 -18.68
CA PHE A 394 18.51 6.71 -19.87
C PHE A 394 19.93 7.26 -19.85
N LEU A 395 20.89 6.39 -20.16
CA LEU A 395 22.30 6.78 -20.35
C LEU A 395 22.57 7.31 -21.76
N GLU A 396 21.64 7.05 -22.67
CA GLU A 396 21.74 7.38 -24.09
C GLU A 396 20.34 7.55 -24.68
N LEU A 397 20.26 8.20 -25.84
CA LEU A 397 19.00 8.29 -26.58
C LEU A 397 18.63 6.92 -27.17
N PRO A 398 17.34 6.55 -27.22
CA PRO A 398 16.90 5.31 -27.85
C PRO A 398 17.31 5.25 -29.33
N GLN A 399 17.98 4.16 -29.72
CA GLN A 399 18.48 3.93 -31.08
C GLN A 399 18.16 2.51 -31.55
N GLU A 400 18.16 2.29 -32.86
CA GLU A 400 18.02 0.96 -33.44
C GLU A 400 19.31 0.17 -33.23
N ARG A 401 19.19 -1.06 -32.71
CA ARG A 401 20.33 -1.95 -32.45
C ARG A 401 20.04 -3.36 -32.89
N GLU A 402 21.05 -3.99 -33.47
CA GLU A 402 20.98 -5.39 -33.85
C GLU A 402 20.83 -6.27 -32.60
N GLY A 403 19.89 -7.22 -32.65
CA GLY A 403 19.57 -8.09 -31.53
C GLY A 403 18.71 -7.46 -30.42
N ALA A 404 18.21 -6.24 -30.59
CA ALA A 404 17.25 -5.64 -29.67
C ALA A 404 15.92 -6.41 -29.69
N LEU A 405 15.27 -6.52 -28.52
CA LEU A 405 13.94 -7.15 -28.40
C LEU A 405 12.83 -6.36 -29.12
N THR A 406 13.06 -5.07 -29.32
CA THR A 406 12.15 -4.11 -29.94
C THR A 406 12.91 -3.20 -30.89
N ASN A 407 12.18 -2.40 -31.69
CA ASN A 407 12.76 -1.50 -32.69
C ASN A 407 13.78 -0.51 -32.09
N LEU A 408 13.53 -0.01 -30.88
CA LEU A 408 14.41 0.93 -30.18
C LEU A 408 15.00 0.30 -28.92
N HIS A 409 16.25 0.65 -28.63
CA HIS A 409 16.99 0.23 -27.44
C HIS A 409 17.79 1.39 -26.85
N CYS A 410 17.82 1.49 -25.52
CA CYS A 410 18.76 2.33 -24.77
C CYS A 410 19.23 1.60 -23.51
N TYR A 411 20.48 1.86 -23.11
CA TYR A 411 20.96 1.52 -21.76
C TYR A 411 20.40 2.51 -20.75
N ALA A 412 20.05 2.01 -19.56
CA ALA A 412 19.44 2.81 -18.52
C ALA A 412 19.88 2.38 -17.12
N GLU A 413 19.84 3.31 -16.18
CA GLU A 413 20.04 3.07 -14.76
C GLU A 413 18.72 3.10 -14.00
N ASN A 414 18.69 2.42 -12.84
CA ASN A 414 17.51 2.37 -11.98
C ASN A 414 17.36 3.67 -11.19
N ASN A 415 16.15 4.21 -11.13
CA ASN A 415 15.82 5.33 -10.25
C ASN A 415 15.18 4.84 -8.94
N ILE A 416 15.66 5.35 -7.82
CA ILE A 416 15.10 5.11 -6.49
C ILE A 416 14.30 6.34 -6.08
N ALA A 417 13.07 6.12 -5.64
CA ALA A 417 12.19 7.15 -5.10
C ALA A 417 11.69 6.77 -3.71
N LEU A 418 11.11 7.74 -3.01
CA LEU A 418 10.39 7.50 -1.75
C LEU A 418 8.90 7.29 -2.02
N ALA A 419 8.37 6.24 -1.40
CA ALA A 419 6.94 6.00 -1.24
C ALA A 419 6.58 6.04 0.26
N LYS A 420 5.29 6.17 0.54
CA LYS A 420 4.75 6.18 1.89
C LYS A 420 3.79 5.01 2.10
N ARG A 421 3.99 4.30 3.21
CA ARG A 421 3.07 3.30 3.74
C ARG A 421 1.90 3.99 4.42
N VAL A 422 0.75 3.97 3.77
CA VAL A 422 -0.49 4.59 4.29
C VAL A 422 -1.45 3.50 4.74
N SER A 423 -1.92 3.60 5.98
CA SER A 423 -2.87 2.63 6.50
C SER A 423 -4.29 2.88 5.94
N PRO A 424 -5.13 1.84 5.74
CA PRO A 424 -6.51 1.99 5.28
C PRO A 424 -7.33 2.98 6.12
N ILE A 425 -7.07 3.03 7.41
CA ILE A 425 -7.72 3.92 8.36
C ILE A 425 -7.42 5.39 8.06
N GLU A 426 -6.17 5.69 7.71
CA GLU A 426 -5.78 7.06 7.33
C GLU A 426 -6.46 7.47 6.03
N VAL A 427 -6.56 6.55 5.06
CA VAL A 427 -7.30 6.78 3.81
C VAL A 427 -8.78 7.02 4.10
N ARG A 428 -9.40 6.19 4.95
CA ARG A 428 -10.79 6.30 5.37
C ARG A 428 -11.11 7.64 6.02
N ILE A 429 -10.25 8.09 6.93
CA ILE A 429 -10.42 9.36 7.66
C ILE A 429 -10.15 10.57 6.76
N ALA A 430 -9.17 10.45 5.85
CA ALA A 430 -8.87 11.53 4.91
C ALA A 430 -9.98 11.72 3.86
N GLY A 431 -10.74 10.66 3.58
CA GLY A 431 -11.92 10.68 2.73
C GLY A 431 -11.62 10.38 1.26
N ARG A 432 -12.71 10.32 0.47
CA ARG A 432 -12.71 9.90 -0.93
C ARG A 432 -11.75 10.70 -1.80
N ASP A 433 -11.86 12.03 -1.80
CA ASP A 433 -11.11 12.85 -2.75
C ASP A 433 -9.59 12.78 -2.47
N HIS A 434 -9.22 12.68 -1.19
CA HIS A 434 -7.83 12.47 -0.79
C HIS A 434 -7.28 11.12 -1.26
N PHE A 435 -8.08 10.06 -1.25
CA PHE A 435 -7.67 8.74 -1.76
C PHE A 435 -7.28 8.82 -3.24
N PHE A 436 -8.15 9.38 -4.08
CA PHE A 436 -7.88 9.50 -5.52
C PHE A 436 -6.70 10.43 -5.82
N GLU A 437 -6.50 11.48 -5.03
CA GLU A 437 -5.38 12.39 -5.23
C GLU A 437 -4.04 11.86 -4.76
N GLN A 438 -3.98 11.03 -3.71
CA GLN A 438 -2.71 10.72 -3.03
C GLN A 438 -2.23 9.30 -3.24
N VAL A 439 -3.07 8.35 -3.62
CA VAL A 439 -2.69 6.93 -3.64
C VAL A 439 -2.34 6.44 -5.04
N PHE A 440 -2.83 7.11 -6.08
CA PHE A 440 -2.64 6.68 -7.46
C PHE A 440 -1.26 7.04 -8.02
N TRP A 441 -0.74 6.11 -8.83
CA TRP A 441 0.51 6.19 -9.57
C TRP A 441 0.23 6.25 -11.07
N SER A 442 1.02 7.04 -11.79
CA SER A 442 0.93 7.19 -13.24
C SER A 442 2.30 7.11 -13.89
N LEU A 443 2.36 6.58 -15.12
CA LEU A 443 3.58 6.59 -15.92
C LEU A 443 3.83 8.00 -16.50
N GLU A 444 5.04 8.51 -16.31
CA GLU A 444 5.57 9.70 -16.97
C GLU A 444 6.77 9.29 -17.82
N VAL A 445 6.67 9.53 -19.13
CA VAL A 445 7.73 9.25 -20.09
C VAL A 445 8.25 10.57 -20.64
N THR A 446 9.55 10.78 -20.54
CA THR A 446 10.28 11.88 -21.17
C THR A 446 11.34 11.30 -22.11
N GLU A 447 12.01 12.14 -22.88
CA GLU A 447 13.10 11.72 -23.79
C GLU A 447 14.28 11.05 -23.07
N GLN A 448 14.42 11.32 -21.77
CA GLN A 448 15.56 10.85 -20.95
C GLN A 448 15.16 9.90 -19.84
N THR A 449 13.87 9.77 -19.51
CA THR A 449 13.44 8.99 -18.35
C THR A 449 12.10 8.30 -18.55
N ILE A 450 11.94 7.15 -17.92
CA ILE A 450 10.65 6.51 -17.71
C ILE A 450 10.47 6.41 -16.20
N LEU A 451 9.58 7.23 -15.64
CA LEU A 451 9.35 7.28 -14.21
C LEU A 451 7.87 7.06 -13.89
N ILE A 452 7.62 6.37 -12.79
CA ILE A 452 6.30 6.24 -12.21
C ILE A 452 6.22 7.24 -11.06
N LYS A 453 5.31 8.21 -11.22
CA LYS A 453 5.12 9.30 -10.27
C LYS A 453 3.69 9.34 -9.80
N LYS A 454 3.42 10.30 -8.91
CA LYS A 454 2.08 10.59 -8.43
C LYS A 454 1.14 10.88 -9.61
N GLY A 455 0.02 10.17 -9.64
CA GLY A 455 -1.05 10.41 -10.59
C GLY A 455 -1.49 11.86 -10.55
N SER A 456 -1.34 12.56 -11.66
CA SER A 456 -1.84 13.92 -11.78
C SER A 456 -3.32 13.83 -12.11
N ASN A 457 -4.20 14.25 -11.21
CA ASN A 457 -5.59 14.62 -11.55
C ASN A 457 -5.54 15.81 -12.53
N ARG A 458 -5.17 15.59 -13.79
CA ARG A 458 -5.10 16.59 -14.86
C ARG A 458 -6.49 16.99 -15.39
N LEU A 459 -7.55 16.77 -14.61
CA LEU A 459 -8.91 17.19 -14.97
C LEU A 459 -9.27 18.59 -14.44
N TRP A 460 -8.34 19.33 -13.84
CA TRP A 460 -8.62 20.65 -13.23
C TRP A 460 -7.68 21.78 -13.67
N ASN A 461 -7.07 21.72 -14.86
CA ASN A 461 -6.21 22.81 -15.36
C ASN A 461 -6.36 23.17 -16.85
N SER A 462 -7.39 22.70 -17.57
CA SER A 462 -7.64 23.09 -18.96
C SER A 462 -8.75 24.15 -19.11
N ALA A 463 -8.92 25.03 -18.13
CA ALA A 463 -9.89 26.12 -18.18
C ALA A 463 -9.35 27.44 -17.60
N VAL A 464 -8.08 27.78 -17.88
CA VAL A 464 -7.62 29.17 -17.92
C VAL A 464 -6.48 29.24 -18.94
N SER A 465 -6.84 29.49 -20.19
CA SER A 465 -5.98 30.12 -21.19
C SER A 465 -6.85 31.05 -22.01
#